data_AF-A0A228HYV9-F1
#
_entry.id   AF-A0A228HYV9-F1
#
_cell.length_a   1.000
_cell.length_b   1.000
_cell.length_c   1.000
_cell.angle_alpha   90.00
_cell.angle_beta   90.00
_cell.angle_gamma   90.00
#
_symmetry.space_group_name_H-M   'P 1'
#
loop_
_entity.id
_entity.type
_entity.pdbx_description
1 polymer ?
#
loop_
_entity_poly.entity_id
_entity_poly.type
_entity_poly.pdbx_seq_one_letter_code
_entity_poly.pdbx_strand_id
1 'polypeptide(L)'
;MAADPAADSPVHDSAPVSARDLHFMRLAQAAAEEARAAGEVPVGAVLVRGDEVIARGFNHPIGGHDPSAHAEMAALRMAAQHLRNYRMPGCELYVTLEPCLMCAGAIMHARIARVVYGAADPKTGACGSVIDAFANPQLNHHTEVTGGVLADECGAALKSFFAERRRALRDARLARDAESGAS
;
A
#
# COMPACT_ATOMS: atom_id res chain seq x y z
N MET A 1 23.39 35.19 9.13
CA MET A 1 22.31 35.43 8.15
C MET A 1 21.66 34.09 7.90
N ALA A 2 20.49 33.87 8.50
CA ALA A 2 19.73 32.64 8.37
C ALA A 2 19.07 32.61 6.97
N ALA A 3 19.26 31.51 6.25
CA ALA A 3 18.46 31.19 5.09
C ALA A 3 17.51 30.05 5.52
N ASP A 4 16.22 30.37 5.50
CA ASP A 4 15.13 29.40 5.51
C ASP A 4 14.98 28.87 4.08
N PRO A 5 14.88 27.55 3.89
CA PRO A 5 13.99 27.06 2.87
C PRO A 5 13.19 25.88 3.41
N ALA A 6 11.96 26.16 3.85
CA ALA A 6 10.83 25.29 3.53
C ALA A 6 10.83 25.08 2.00
N ALA A 7 11.60 24.09 1.55
CA ALA A 7 11.58 23.61 0.19
C ALA A 7 10.22 22.93 0.01
N ASP A 8 9.35 23.65 -0.68
CA ASP A 8 8.13 23.12 -1.26
C ASP A 8 8.49 21.81 -1.97
N SER A 9 7.97 20.69 -1.45
CA SER A 9 8.19 19.39 -2.07
C SER A 9 7.61 19.44 -3.48
N PRO A 10 8.27 18.87 -4.51
CA PRO A 10 7.74 18.91 -5.86
C PRO A 10 6.36 18.25 -5.85
N VAL A 11 5.33 19.07 -6.06
CA VAL A 11 3.97 18.61 -6.29
C VAL A 11 4.03 17.90 -7.63
N HIS A 12 4.06 16.56 -7.61
CA HIS A 12 3.90 15.76 -8.81
C HIS A 12 2.59 16.21 -9.48
N ASP A 13 2.68 16.71 -10.71
CA ASP A 13 1.54 17.07 -11.54
C ASP A 13 0.77 15.78 -11.89
N SER A 14 0.00 15.29 -10.92
CA SER A 14 -0.72 14.04 -11.04
C SER A 14 -1.90 14.27 -11.97
N ALA A 15 -1.92 13.58 -13.10
CA ALA A 15 -3.07 13.52 -13.99
C ALA A 15 -4.36 13.33 -13.17
N PRO A 16 -5.47 14.01 -13.54
CA PRO A 16 -6.70 13.97 -12.75
C PRO A 16 -7.17 12.53 -12.55
N VAL A 17 -7.57 12.20 -11.31
CA VAL A 17 -8.07 10.89 -10.93
C VAL A 17 -9.20 10.46 -11.88
N SER A 18 -9.00 9.34 -12.57
CA SER A 18 -9.95 8.87 -13.58
C SER A 18 -11.01 7.95 -12.98
N ALA A 19 -12.14 7.76 -13.69
CA ALA A 19 -13.14 6.76 -13.31
C ALA A 19 -12.56 5.33 -13.27
N ARG A 20 -11.56 5.06 -14.11
CA ARG A 20 -10.79 3.80 -14.13
C ARG A 20 -9.98 3.64 -12.85
N ASP A 21 -9.34 4.72 -12.37
CA ASP A 21 -8.60 4.68 -11.11
C ASP A 21 -9.52 4.40 -9.91
N LEU A 22 -10.69 5.04 -9.87
CA LEU A 22 -11.71 4.76 -8.85
C LEU A 22 -12.19 3.31 -8.91
N HIS A 23 -12.36 2.75 -10.12
CA HIS A 23 -12.79 1.35 -10.28
C HIS A 23 -11.75 0.38 -9.72
N PHE A 24 -10.49 0.48 -10.14
CA PHE A 24 -9.45 -0.44 -9.70
C PHE A 24 -9.07 -0.25 -8.23
N MET A 25 -9.13 0.98 -7.71
CA MET A 25 -8.94 1.22 -6.27
C MET A 25 -10.02 0.53 -5.43
N ARG A 26 -11.28 0.49 -5.88
CA ARG A 26 -12.33 -0.29 -5.18
C ARG A 26 -12.04 -1.80 -5.18
N LEU A 27 -11.43 -2.33 -6.24
CA LEU A 27 -10.99 -3.73 -6.26
C LEU A 27 -9.83 -3.96 -5.28
N ALA A 28 -8.91 -2.99 -5.15
CA ALA A 28 -7.86 -3.04 -4.13
C ALA A 28 -8.44 -2.95 -2.71
N GLN A 29 -9.48 -2.15 -2.49
CA GLN A 29 -10.22 -2.11 -1.21
C GLN A 29 -10.89 -3.46 -0.90
N ALA A 30 -11.46 -4.14 -1.90
CA ALA A 30 -12.00 -5.49 -1.69
C ALA A 30 -10.92 -6.48 -1.22
N ALA A 31 -9.71 -6.43 -1.81
CA ALA A 31 -8.57 -7.21 -1.33
C ALA A 31 -8.10 -6.78 0.07
N ALA A 32 -8.18 -5.49 0.41
CA ALA A 32 -7.86 -5.00 1.75
C ALA A 32 -8.82 -5.56 2.81
N GLU A 33 -10.07 -5.82 2.45
CA GLU A 33 -11.02 -6.50 3.34
C GLU A 33 -10.72 -7.98 3.54
N GLU A 34 -10.08 -8.64 2.57
CA GLU A 34 -9.55 -10.00 2.77
C GLU A 34 -8.44 -10.01 3.84
N ALA A 35 -7.52 -9.03 3.80
CA ALA A 35 -6.52 -8.85 4.87
C ALA A 35 -7.20 -8.60 6.23
N ARG A 36 -8.20 -7.71 6.29
CA ARG A 36 -8.95 -7.43 7.53
C ARG A 36 -9.61 -8.69 8.09
N ALA A 37 -10.24 -9.48 7.23
CA ALA A 37 -10.88 -10.75 7.60
C ALA A 37 -9.87 -11.78 8.14
N ALA A 38 -8.63 -11.76 7.63
CA ALA A 38 -7.52 -12.56 8.13
C ALA A 38 -6.89 -12.00 9.43
N GLY A 39 -7.36 -10.85 9.94
CA GLY A 39 -6.81 -10.20 11.12
C GLY A 39 -5.51 -9.42 10.87
N GLU A 40 -5.19 -9.17 9.60
CA GLU A 40 -4.02 -8.43 9.12
C GLU A 40 -4.35 -6.95 8.91
N VAL A 41 -3.31 -6.09 8.82
CA VAL A 41 -3.51 -4.68 8.48
C VAL A 41 -4.20 -4.58 7.11
N PRO A 42 -5.30 -3.81 6.96
CA PRO A 42 -6.14 -3.81 5.77
C PRO A 42 -5.51 -3.04 4.62
N VAL A 43 -4.53 -3.65 3.96
CA VAL A 43 -3.91 -3.15 2.74
C VAL A 43 -4.12 -4.18 1.65
N GLY A 44 -4.61 -3.70 0.51
CA GLY A 44 -4.89 -4.51 -0.67
C GLY A 44 -4.32 -3.86 -1.91
N ALA A 45 -4.01 -4.68 -2.91
CA ALA A 45 -3.45 -4.27 -4.17
C ALA A 45 -4.02 -5.08 -5.34
N VAL A 46 -4.17 -4.43 -6.49
CA VAL A 46 -4.46 -5.10 -7.76
C VAL A 46 -3.48 -4.63 -8.83
N LEU A 47 -2.95 -5.58 -9.59
CA LEU A 47 -2.10 -5.31 -10.74
C LEU A 47 -2.90 -5.51 -12.02
N VAL A 48 -2.87 -4.53 -12.91
CA VAL A 48 -3.65 -4.53 -14.15
C VAL A 48 -2.77 -4.32 -15.37
N ARG A 49 -3.26 -4.73 -16.54
CA ARG A 49 -2.72 -4.36 -17.85
C ARG A 49 -3.88 -4.02 -18.77
N GLY A 50 -3.99 -2.75 -19.16
CA GLY A 50 -5.23 -2.25 -19.75
C GLY A 50 -6.38 -2.44 -18.74
N ASP A 51 -7.50 -3.00 -19.18
CA ASP A 51 -8.66 -3.22 -18.32
C ASP A 51 -8.68 -4.60 -17.62
N GLU A 52 -7.65 -5.41 -17.84
CA GLU A 52 -7.55 -6.76 -17.26
C GLU A 52 -6.81 -6.73 -15.92
N VAL A 53 -7.41 -7.34 -14.89
CA VAL A 53 -6.75 -7.61 -13.62
C VAL A 53 -5.90 -8.88 -13.75
N ILE A 54 -4.58 -8.73 -13.71
CA ILE A 54 -3.62 -9.84 -13.79
C ILE A 54 -3.48 -10.54 -12.45
N ALA A 55 -3.42 -9.78 -11.36
CA ALA A 55 -3.23 -10.32 -10.02
C ALA A 55 -3.89 -9.44 -8.96
N ARG A 56 -4.20 -10.07 -7.84
CA ARG A 56 -4.67 -9.41 -6.62
C ARG A 56 -3.78 -9.85 -5.47
N GLY A 57 -3.50 -8.94 -4.54
CA GLY A 57 -2.69 -9.22 -3.37
C GLY A 57 -3.25 -8.46 -2.17
N PHE A 58 -3.07 -9.03 -0.99
CA PHE A 58 -3.38 -8.37 0.27
C PHE A 58 -2.28 -8.64 1.28
N ASN A 59 -2.20 -7.79 2.30
CA ASN A 59 -1.17 -7.88 3.33
C ASN A 59 -1.40 -9.11 4.21
N HIS A 60 -0.40 -10.00 4.31
CA HIS A 60 -0.47 -11.22 5.12
C HIS A 60 0.85 -11.57 5.85
N PRO A 61 1.55 -10.61 6.49
CA PRO A 61 2.85 -10.86 7.13
C PRO A 61 2.75 -11.70 8.40
N ILE A 62 1.68 -11.57 9.20
CA ILE A 62 1.52 -12.32 10.44
C ILE A 62 1.21 -13.78 10.13
N GLY A 63 0.14 -14.03 9.37
CA GLY A 63 -0.30 -15.38 9.02
C GLY A 63 0.63 -16.08 8.02
N GLY A 64 1.31 -15.31 7.17
CA GLY A 64 2.30 -15.82 6.23
C GLY A 64 3.67 -16.07 6.83
N HIS A 65 3.92 -15.58 8.06
CA HIS A 65 5.24 -15.58 8.69
C HIS A 65 6.35 -15.04 7.77
N ASP A 66 6.00 -14.06 6.92
CA ASP A 66 6.87 -13.49 5.90
C ASP A 66 6.86 -11.96 6.05
N PRO A 67 7.97 -11.34 6.49
CA PRO A 67 8.03 -9.89 6.66
C PRO A 67 7.88 -9.12 5.34
N SER A 68 7.97 -9.80 4.20
CA SER A 68 7.81 -9.23 2.87
C SER A 68 6.43 -9.47 2.25
N ALA A 69 5.50 -10.12 2.95
CA ALA A 69 4.15 -10.42 2.45
C ALA A 69 3.19 -9.22 2.50
N HIS A 70 3.64 -8.09 1.96
CA HIS A 70 2.81 -6.92 1.69
C HIS A 70 1.91 -7.15 0.47
N ALA A 71 0.84 -6.37 0.35
CA ALA A 71 -0.13 -6.49 -0.73
C ALA A 71 0.51 -6.35 -2.13
N GLU A 72 1.39 -5.36 -2.29
CA GLU A 72 2.14 -5.10 -3.53
C GLU A 72 3.03 -6.28 -3.88
N MET A 73 3.76 -6.80 -2.89
CA MET A 73 4.66 -7.95 -3.07
C MET A 73 3.89 -9.21 -3.47
N ALA A 74 2.74 -9.46 -2.84
CA ALA A 74 1.87 -10.59 -3.18
C ALA A 74 1.34 -10.47 -4.62
N ALA A 75 0.83 -9.30 -5.00
CA ALA A 75 0.32 -9.05 -6.35
C ALA A 75 1.44 -9.19 -7.42
N LEU A 76 2.62 -8.61 -7.19
CA LEU A 76 3.75 -8.71 -8.10
C LEU A 76 4.26 -10.15 -8.27
N ARG A 77 4.36 -10.93 -7.17
CA ARG A 77 4.78 -12.34 -7.23
C ARG A 77 3.78 -13.18 -8.01
N MET A 78 2.49 -13.04 -7.73
CA MET A 78 1.43 -13.76 -8.42
C MET A 78 1.42 -13.44 -9.91
N ALA A 79 1.52 -12.15 -10.27
CA ALA A 79 1.58 -11.73 -11.66
C ALA A 79 2.83 -12.25 -12.37
N ALA A 80 4.01 -12.18 -11.73
CA ALA A 80 5.25 -12.66 -12.33
C ALA A 80 5.22 -14.17 -12.61
N GLN A 81 4.62 -14.95 -11.71
CA GLN A 81 4.40 -16.39 -11.90
C GLN A 81 3.42 -16.66 -13.04
N HIS A 82 2.28 -15.94 -13.07
CA HIS A 82 1.27 -16.07 -14.13
C HIS A 82 1.82 -15.72 -15.51
N LEU A 83 2.55 -14.62 -15.62
CA LEU A 83 3.15 -14.14 -16.86
C LEU A 83 4.45 -14.88 -17.24
N ARG A 84 4.99 -15.68 -16.31
CA ARG A 84 6.33 -16.30 -16.41
C ARG A 84 7.41 -15.28 -16.79
N ASN A 85 7.30 -14.08 -16.24
CA ASN A 85 8.22 -12.98 -16.49
C ASN A 85 8.26 -12.04 -15.27
N TYR A 86 9.46 -11.70 -14.82
CA TYR A 86 9.64 -10.79 -13.69
C TYR A 86 9.44 -9.33 -14.07
N ARG A 87 9.52 -8.99 -15.37
CA ARG A 87 9.25 -7.64 -15.90
C ARG A 87 7.81 -7.57 -16.42
N MET A 88 7.15 -6.48 -16.06
CA MET A 88 5.73 -6.23 -16.32
C MET A 88 5.54 -4.81 -16.89
N PRO A 89 6.23 -4.44 -17.99
CA PRO A 89 6.04 -3.14 -18.62
C PRO A 89 4.59 -2.98 -19.10
N GLY A 90 4.08 -1.75 -19.00
CA GLY A 90 2.68 -1.44 -19.32
C GLY A 90 1.66 -1.94 -18.31
N CYS A 91 2.09 -2.58 -17.21
CA CYS A 91 1.22 -2.86 -16.07
C CYS A 91 1.13 -1.65 -15.14
N GLU A 92 -0.03 -1.47 -14.52
CA GLU A 92 -0.29 -0.46 -13.51
C GLU A 92 -0.66 -1.16 -12.18
N LEU A 93 -0.16 -0.65 -11.06
CA LEU A 93 -0.42 -1.19 -9.73
C LEU A 93 -1.30 -0.21 -8.94
N TYR A 94 -2.45 -0.69 -8.47
CA TYR A 94 -3.34 0.03 -7.57
C TYR A 94 -3.19 -0.53 -6.16
N VAL A 95 -2.99 0.32 -5.15
CA VAL A 95 -2.79 -0.10 -3.76
C VAL A 95 -3.46 0.85 -2.77
N THR A 96 -4.11 0.34 -1.72
CA THR A 96 -4.91 1.19 -0.83
C THR A 96 -4.08 2.11 0.07
N LEU A 97 -2.80 1.81 0.29
CA LEU A 97 -1.87 2.61 1.08
C LEU A 97 -0.60 2.88 0.26
N GLU A 98 -0.01 4.06 0.45
CA GLU A 98 1.26 4.41 -0.18
C GLU A 98 2.35 3.34 0.06
N PRO A 99 3.02 2.86 -1.00
CA PRO A 99 4.05 1.84 -0.87
C PRO A 99 5.22 2.27 0.03
N CYS A 100 5.67 1.34 0.86
CA CYS A 100 6.92 1.51 1.61
C CYS A 100 8.15 1.29 0.70
N LEU A 101 9.35 1.59 1.22
CA LEU A 101 10.61 1.46 0.46
C LEU A 101 10.85 0.06 -0.14
N MET A 102 10.50 -1.00 0.59
CA MET A 102 10.61 -2.38 0.09
C MET A 102 9.75 -2.58 -1.17
N CYS A 103 8.49 -2.15 -1.11
CA CYS A 103 7.55 -2.32 -2.20
C CYS A 103 7.90 -1.41 -3.39
N ALA A 104 8.32 -0.16 -3.13
CA ALA A 104 8.81 0.75 -4.16
C ALA A 104 10.00 0.16 -4.94
N GLY A 105 10.97 -0.46 -4.25
CA GLY A 105 12.08 -1.16 -4.90
C GLY A 105 11.61 -2.34 -5.77
N ALA A 106 10.67 -3.15 -5.28
CA ALA A 106 10.12 -4.27 -6.04
C ALA A 106 9.34 -3.82 -7.30
N ILE A 107 8.54 -2.76 -7.18
CA ILE A 107 7.80 -2.11 -8.28
C ILE A 107 8.78 -1.65 -9.35
N MET A 108 9.88 -1.00 -8.94
CA MET A 108 10.93 -0.57 -9.85
C MET A 108 11.58 -1.75 -10.58
N HIS A 109 11.97 -2.81 -9.87
CA HIS A 109 12.54 -4.02 -10.48
C HIS A 109 11.57 -4.71 -11.45
N ALA A 110 10.27 -4.68 -11.16
CA ALA A 110 9.22 -5.22 -11.99
C ALA A 110 8.91 -4.35 -13.23
N ARG A 111 9.44 -3.12 -13.32
CA ARG A 111 9.18 -2.19 -14.44
C ARG A 111 7.69 -1.84 -14.58
N ILE A 112 6.99 -1.68 -13.46
CA ILE A 112 5.62 -1.20 -13.44
C ILE A 112 5.57 0.22 -14.01
N ALA A 113 4.64 0.47 -14.93
CA ALA A 113 4.55 1.75 -15.62
C ALA A 113 4.03 2.85 -14.69
N ARG A 114 3.00 2.53 -13.89
CA ARG A 114 2.33 3.47 -13.01
C ARG A 114 1.89 2.82 -11.70
N VAL A 115 2.04 3.54 -10.60
CA VAL A 115 1.50 3.21 -9.28
C VAL A 115 0.43 4.23 -8.93
N VAL A 116 -0.72 3.72 -8.51
CA VAL A 116 -1.84 4.52 -8.03
C VAL A 116 -2.13 4.10 -6.60
N TYR A 117 -2.00 5.02 -5.64
CA TYR A 117 -2.26 4.72 -4.24
C TYR A 117 -3.42 5.54 -3.66
N GLY A 118 -4.06 4.96 -2.64
CA GLY A 118 -5.14 5.61 -1.91
C GLY A 118 -4.64 6.58 -0.85
N ALA A 119 -4.54 6.10 0.39
CA ALA A 119 -4.05 6.90 1.50
C ALA A 119 -2.52 7.06 1.47
N ALA A 120 -2.03 8.24 1.83
CA ALA A 120 -0.60 8.47 2.08
C ALA A 120 -0.15 7.74 3.37
N ASP A 121 1.13 7.35 3.42
CA ASP A 121 1.75 6.81 4.63
C ASP A 121 2.81 7.79 5.19
N PRO A 122 2.43 8.65 6.14
CA PRO A 122 3.36 9.65 6.71
C PRO A 122 4.49 9.05 7.55
N LYS A 123 4.48 7.73 7.82
CA LYS A 123 5.50 7.07 8.64
C LYS A 123 6.52 6.31 7.83
N THR A 124 6.11 5.67 6.74
CA THR A 124 7.01 4.81 5.96
C THR A 124 6.88 4.93 4.43
N GLY A 125 6.00 5.81 3.96
CA GLY A 125 5.72 5.99 2.53
C GLY A 125 6.95 6.43 1.74
N ALA A 126 7.18 5.75 0.62
CA ALA A 126 8.33 5.92 -0.25
C ALA A 126 7.98 6.51 -1.63
N CYS A 127 6.78 7.04 -1.78
CA CYS A 127 6.28 7.67 -3.01
C CYS A 127 5.96 9.16 -2.80
N GLY A 128 6.64 9.80 -1.83
CA GLY A 128 6.49 11.22 -1.52
C GLY A 128 6.37 11.55 -0.03
N SER A 129 5.86 10.64 0.82
CA SER A 129 5.63 10.99 2.24
C SER A 129 6.91 11.14 3.07
N VAL A 130 7.75 10.10 3.12
CA VAL A 130 9.01 10.12 3.90
C VAL A 130 10.20 10.26 2.97
N ILE A 131 10.17 9.50 1.87
CA ILE A 131 11.12 9.58 0.77
C ILE A 131 10.34 9.48 -0.53
N ASP A 132 10.96 9.96 -1.60
CA ASP A 132 10.47 9.72 -2.94
C ASP A 132 11.50 8.89 -3.72
N ALA A 133 11.31 7.58 -3.71
CA ALA A 133 12.19 6.66 -4.42
C ALA A 133 12.10 6.86 -5.94
N PHE A 134 10.93 7.24 -6.46
CA PHE A 134 10.71 7.40 -7.89
C PHE A 134 11.10 8.79 -8.40
N ALA A 135 11.36 9.77 -7.54
CA ALA A 135 12.00 11.03 -7.93
C ALA A 135 13.54 10.99 -7.91
N ASN A 136 14.17 9.92 -7.39
CA ASN A 136 15.63 9.86 -7.28
C ASN A 136 16.30 9.54 -8.64
N PRO A 137 16.99 10.51 -9.28
CA PRO A 137 17.55 10.33 -10.62
C PRO A 137 18.77 9.40 -10.68
N GLN A 138 19.30 8.97 -9.53
CA GLN A 138 20.39 7.99 -9.47
C GLN A 138 19.90 6.56 -9.73
N LEU A 139 18.60 6.32 -9.61
CA LEU A 139 17.98 5.02 -9.87
C LEU A 139 17.65 4.88 -11.35
N ASN A 140 17.78 3.66 -11.88
CA ASN A 140 17.79 3.41 -13.33
C ASN A 140 16.42 3.32 -13.99
N HIS A 141 15.33 3.22 -13.21
CA HIS A 141 13.96 3.13 -13.73
C HIS A 141 13.01 3.91 -12.86
N HIS A 142 12.05 4.56 -13.49
CA HIS A 142 11.06 5.38 -12.85
C HIS A 142 9.66 4.88 -13.20
N THR A 143 8.75 5.11 -12.28
CA THR A 143 7.34 4.74 -12.36
C THR A 143 6.54 6.01 -12.15
N GLU A 144 5.49 6.21 -12.93
CA GLU A 144 4.56 7.31 -12.71
C GLU A 144 3.79 7.05 -11.41
N VAL A 145 3.60 8.09 -10.58
CA VAL A 145 2.92 7.96 -9.29
C VAL A 145 1.69 8.85 -9.27
N THR A 146 0.55 8.29 -8.87
CA THR A 146 -0.68 9.04 -8.58
C THR A 146 -1.14 8.68 -7.16
N GLY A 147 -1.13 9.66 -6.26
CA GLY A 147 -1.64 9.48 -4.90
C GLY A 147 -3.07 10.00 -4.74
N GLY A 148 -3.72 9.61 -3.66
CA GLY A 148 -4.95 10.26 -3.21
C GLY A 148 -6.26 9.64 -3.72
N VAL A 149 -6.22 8.51 -4.44
CA VAL A 149 -7.43 7.91 -5.03
C VAL A 149 -8.24 7.19 -3.95
N LEU A 150 -9.45 7.69 -3.64
CA LEU A 150 -10.25 7.18 -2.51
C LEU A 150 -9.47 7.20 -1.18
N ALA A 151 -8.68 8.27 -0.97
CA ALA A 151 -7.78 8.39 0.18
C ALA A 151 -8.51 8.35 1.52
N ASP A 152 -9.68 9.00 1.60
CA ASP A 152 -10.46 9.06 2.83
C ASP A 152 -10.99 7.68 3.21
N GLU A 153 -11.53 6.92 2.26
CA GLU A 153 -12.03 5.57 2.50
C GLU A 153 -10.89 4.61 2.87
N CYS A 154 -9.79 4.63 2.11
CA CYS A 154 -8.61 3.82 2.38
C CYS A 154 -8.01 4.13 3.76
N GLY A 155 -7.89 5.42 4.09
CA GLY A 155 -7.37 5.87 5.38
C GLY A 155 -8.32 5.54 6.54
N ALA A 156 -9.63 5.58 6.33
CA ALA A 156 -10.63 5.20 7.33
C ALA A 156 -10.53 3.72 7.69
N ALA A 157 -10.31 2.83 6.71
CA ALA A 157 -10.13 1.39 6.94
C ALA A 157 -8.92 1.09 7.85
N LEU A 158 -7.78 1.74 7.61
CA LEU A 158 -6.59 1.63 8.47
C LEU A 158 -6.87 2.14 9.89
N LYS A 159 -7.47 3.33 10.00
CA LYS A 159 -7.78 3.95 11.31
C LYS A 159 -8.73 3.09 12.13
N SER A 160 -9.79 2.55 11.51
CA SER A 160 -10.77 1.70 12.19
C SER A 160 -10.14 0.40 12.68
N PHE A 161 -9.35 -0.28 11.84
CA PHE A 161 -8.65 -1.51 12.20
C PHE A 161 -7.75 -1.34 13.44
N PHE A 162 -6.89 -0.31 13.45
CA PHE A 162 -6.03 -0.10 14.62
C PHE A 162 -6.82 0.34 15.86
N ALA A 163 -7.94 1.05 15.70
CA ALA A 163 -8.80 1.41 16.83
C ALA A 163 -9.48 0.17 17.45
N GLU A 164 -9.95 -0.76 16.61
CA GLU A 164 -10.50 -2.06 17.03
C GLU A 164 -9.43 -2.92 17.74
N ARG A 165 -8.22 -3.04 17.18
CA ARG A 165 -7.10 -3.77 17.80
C ARG A 165 -6.74 -3.19 19.18
N ARG A 166 -6.64 -1.85 19.29
CA ARG A 166 -6.36 -1.19 20.58
C ARG A 166 -7.47 -1.44 21.60
N ARG A 167 -8.75 -1.47 21.18
CA ARG A 167 -9.88 -1.83 22.05
C ARG A 167 -9.74 -3.26 22.55
N ALA A 168 -9.58 -4.23 21.64
CA ALA A 168 -9.44 -5.63 21.97
C ALA A 168 -8.28 -5.92 22.94
N LEU A 169 -7.12 -5.28 22.75
CA LEU A 169 -5.98 -5.44 23.66
C LEU A 169 -6.26 -4.89 25.07
N ARG A 170 -6.98 -3.78 25.18
CA ARG A 170 -7.39 -3.23 26.48
C ARG A 170 -8.36 -4.17 27.19
N ASP A 171 -9.36 -4.66 26.47
CA ASP A 171 -10.38 -5.55 27.04
C ASP A 171 -9.77 -6.87 27.51
N ALA A 172 -8.85 -7.45 26.71
CA ALA A 172 -8.11 -8.66 27.10
C ALA A 172 -7.22 -8.44 28.33
N ARG A 173 -6.61 -7.26 28.47
CA ARG A 173 -5.83 -6.91 29.67
C ARG A 173 -6.73 -6.80 30.90
N LEU A 174 -7.85 -6.10 30.80
CA LEU A 174 -8.80 -5.95 31.90
C LEU A 174 -9.34 -7.30 32.38
N ALA A 175 -9.65 -8.21 31.46
CA ALA A 175 -10.09 -9.56 31.79
C ALA A 175 -9.03 -10.34 32.58
N ARG A 176 -7.76 -10.30 32.14
CA ARG A 176 -6.64 -10.94 32.85
C ARG A 176 -6.42 -10.36 34.24
N ASP A 177 -6.48 -9.04 34.37
CA ASP A 177 -6.25 -8.37 35.65
C ASP A 177 -7.37 -8.73 36.66
N ALA A 178 -8.63 -8.84 36.20
CA ALA A 178 -9.77 -9.28 37.01
C ALA A 178 -9.68 -10.74 37.46
N GLU A 179 -9.19 -11.65 36.61
CA GLU A 179 -8.95 -13.05 36.97
C GLU A 179 -7.81 -13.19 38.01
N SER A 180 -6.75 -12.39 37.87
CA SER A 180 -5.61 -12.43 38.78
C SER A 180 -5.85 -11.77 40.15
N GLY A 181 -6.84 -10.89 40.27
CA GLY A 181 -7.25 -10.27 41.54
C GLY A 181 -8.34 -11.04 42.31
N ALA A 182 -8.87 -12.12 41.73
CA ALA A 182 -9.87 -13.00 42.33
C ALA A 182 -9.27 -14.27 42.97
N SER A 183 -7.94 -14.42 42.95
CA SER A 183 -7.16 -15.43 43.70
C SER A 183 -6.42 -14.78 44.87
#